data_AF-A0A7S1PVU2-F1
#
_entry.id   AF-A0A7S1PVU2-F1
#
_cell.length_a   1.000
_cell.length_b   1.000
_cell.length_c   1.000
_cell.angle_alpha   90.00
_cell.angle_beta   90.00
_cell.angle_gamma   90.00
#
_symmetry.space_group_name_H-M   'P 1'
#
loop_
_entity.id
_entity.type
_entity.pdbx_description
1 polymer ?
#
loop_
_entity_poly.entity_id
_entity_poly.type
_entity_poly.pdbx_seq_one_letter_code
_entity_poly.pdbx_strand_id
1 'polypeptide(L)'
;GDFDGAGLAQVDAQDLADAGPSTLGAPRADFDELCQTLQGLPPADAEAEVRAALRGAGAEVNAANTLGVMLKVFRNVRDAALEGYDSWEVPVAYCDWLTNICDQNFAGTVGGEGSWRQDFPALAVASIYAECGRTLALADCLPAARDRLQKALNVFSIVPGAASDDSVRLQTASAAASLGRVLRRLGSLSAAQAEFLKALQAYAELPTTDDLPEFIGEFCDVLAQAEGEDLS
;
A
#
# COMPACT_ATOMS: atom_id res chain seq x y z
N GLY A 1 20.15 13.98 2.06
CA GLY A 1 20.35 12.57 2.39
C GLY A 1 19.35 11.83 1.57
N ASP A 2 19.82 11.14 0.54
CA ASP A 2 18.99 10.32 -0.33
C ASP A 2 18.34 9.23 0.53
N PHE A 3 17.02 9.18 0.51
CA PHE A 3 16.22 8.19 1.22
C PHE A 3 16.07 6.96 0.32
N ASP A 4 16.96 5.99 0.46
CA ASP A 4 16.77 4.64 -0.10
C ASP A 4 15.71 3.90 0.75
N GLY A 5 14.44 4.20 0.50
CA GLY A 5 13.28 3.61 1.20
C GLY A 5 12.84 2.24 0.67
N ALA A 6 13.72 1.49 0.00
CA ALA A 6 13.36 0.27 -0.72
C ALA A 6 13.79 -0.98 0.06
N GLY A 7 13.00 -1.39 1.06
CA GLY A 7 13.40 -2.55 1.88
C GLY A 7 12.35 -3.31 2.68
N LEU A 8 11.04 -3.08 2.57
CA LEU A 8 10.09 -3.77 3.46
C LEU A 8 8.86 -4.38 2.76
N ALA A 9 8.99 -5.68 2.50
CA ALA A 9 7.99 -6.76 2.35
C ALA A 9 6.61 -6.44 1.72
N GLN A 10 6.41 -6.92 0.48
CA GLN A 10 5.22 -6.76 -0.38
C GLN A 10 4.16 -7.89 -0.26
N VAL A 11 4.18 -8.70 0.80
CA VAL A 11 3.81 -10.12 0.66
C VAL A 11 2.30 -10.43 0.46
N ASP A 12 1.32 -9.63 0.92
CA ASP A 12 -0.10 -10.06 0.77
C ASP A 12 -0.87 -9.41 -0.39
N ALA A 13 -0.55 -8.17 -0.76
CA ALA A 13 -1.08 -7.58 -2.00
C ALA A 13 -0.46 -8.22 -3.25
N GLN A 14 0.69 -8.90 -3.07
CA GLN A 14 1.29 -9.75 -4.08
C GLN A 14 0.36 -10.90 -4.45
N ASP A 15 -0.33 -11.53 -3.49
CA ASP A 15 -1.29 -12.59 -3.80
C ASP A 15 -2.47 -12.08 -4.62
N LEU A 16 -2.94 -10.84 -4.42
CA LEU A 16 -4.01 -10.27 -5.26
C LEU A 16 -3.51 -9.89 -6.66
N ALA A 17 -2.28 -9.37 -6.78
CA ALA A 17 -1.66 -9.04 -8.06
C ALA A 17 -1.25 -10.30 -8.85
N ASP A 18 -0.81 -11.36 -8.17
CA ASP A 18 -0.44 -12.66 -8.73
C ASP A 18 -1.66 -13.57 -8.96
N ALA A 19 -2.75 -13.39 -8.18
CA ALA A 19 -4.07 -13.96 -8.47
C ALA A 19 -4.77 -13.27 -9.65
N GLY A 20 -4.22 -12.16 -10.16
CA GLY A 20 -4.51 -11.71 -11.51
C GLY A 20 -4.40 -12.90 -12.48
N PRO A 21 -5.21 -12.96 -13.55
CA PRO A 21 -5.74 -14.12 -14.29
C PRO A 21 -5.02 -15.50 -14.27
N SER A 22 -4.48 -15.97 -13.16
CA SER A 22 -3.73 -17.22 -13.06
C SER A 22 -4.68 -18.43 -13.07
N THR A 23 -5.98 -18.19 -12.90
CA THR A 23 -7.07 -19.15 -13.04
C THR A 23 -7.65 -19.24 -14.46
N LEU A 24 -7.18 -18.41 -15.41
CA LEU A 24 -7.85 -18.21 -16.70
C LEU A 24 -7.19 -18.91 -17.90
N GLY A 25 -6.15 -19.72 -17.69
CA GLY A 25 -5.54 -20.50 -18.79
C GLY A 25 -4.90 -19.67 -19.91
N ALA A 26 -4.83 -18.34 -19.77
CA ALA A 26 -4.08 -17.45 -20.64
C ALA A 26 -2.59 -17.43 -20.24
N PRO A 27 -1.66 -17.37 -21.21
CA PRO A 27 -0.24 -17.33 -20.89
C PRO A 27 0.12 -16.05 -20.13
N ARG A 28 0.88 -16.19 -19.03
CA ARG A 28 1.38 -15.09 -18.18
C ARG A 28 2.08 -13.97 -18.97
N ALA A 29 2.65 -14.29 -20.13
CA ALA A 29 3.33 -13.36 -21.04
C ALA A 29 2.40 -12.26 -21.61
N ASP A 30 1.15 -12.59 -21.94
CA ASP A 30 0.20 -11.62 -22.55
C ASP A 30 -0.19 -10.52 -21.55
N PHE A 31 -0.10 -10.82 -20.25
CA PHE A 31 -0.50 -9.92 -19.18
C PHE A 31 0.62 -8.97 -18.74
N ASP A 32 1.87 -9.43 -18.79
CA ASP A 32 3.02 -8.54 -18.60
C ASP A 32 3.12 -7.53 -19.75
N GLU A 33 2.86 -7.97 -20.98
CA GLU A 33 2.78 -7.09 -22.15
C GLU A 33 1.62 -6.09 -22.01
N LEU A 34 0.43 -6.53 -21.58
CA LEU A 34 -0.67 -5.63 -21.26
C LEU A 34 -0.23 -4.58 -20.23
N CYS A 35 0.38 -4.98 -19.11
CA CYS A 35 0.82 -4.03 -18.09
C CYS A 35 1.82 -3.00 -18.63
N GLN A 36 2.71 -3.39 -19.55
CA GLN A 36 3.63 -2.47 -20.22
C GLN A 36 2.89 -1.47 -21.12
N THR A 37 1.90 -1.92 -21.90
CA THR A 37 1.10 -1.03 -22.76
C THR A 37 0.26 -0.02 -21.97
N LEU A 38 -0.04 -0.31 -20.72
CA LEU A 38 -0.80 0.55 -19.82
C LEU A 38 0.07 1.55 -19.05
N GLN A 39 1.41 1.41 -19.11
CA GLN A 39 2.32 2.34 -18.45
C GLN A 39 2.14 3.75 -19.01
N GLY A 40 2.04 4.74 -18.11
CA GLY A 40 1.84 6.14 -18.48
C GLY A 40 0.39 6.53 -18.80
N LEU A 41 -0.55 5.57 -18.85
CA LEU A 41 -1.97 5.91 -18.98
C LEU A 41 -2.56 6.40 -17.65
N PRO A 42 -3.48 7.38 -17.67
CA PRO A 42 -4.31 7.68 -16.52
C PRO A 42 -5.12 6.46 -16.07
N PRO A 43 -5.43 6.30 -14.77
CA PRO A 43 -6.13 5.12 -14.25
C PRO A 43 -7.47 4.82 -14.93
N ALA A 44 -8.23 5.84 -15.35
CA ALA A 44 -9.52 5.64 -16.01
C ALA A 44 -9.38 4.99 -17.41
N ASP A 45 -8.36 5.41 -18.16
CA ASP A 45 -8.08 4.86 -19.49
C ASP A 45 -7.52 3.44 -19.35
N ALA A 46 -6.58 3.26 -18.41
CA ALA A 46 -6.05 1.94 -18.11
C ALA A 46 -7.13 0.95 -17.64
N GLU A 47 -8.07 1.39 -16.80
CA GLU A 47 -9.20 0.57 -16.36
C GLU A 47 -10.09 0.14 -17.53
N ALA A 48 -10.34 1.03 -18.50
CA ALA A 48 -11.13 0.71 -19.68
C ALA A 48 -10.44 -0.38 -20.53
N GLU A 49 -9.14 -0.25 -20.75
CA GLU A 49 -8.32 -1.21 -21.48
C GLU A 49 -8.20 -2.56 -20.73
N VAL A 50 -8.00 -2.54 -19.41
CA VAL A 50 -8.01 -3.75 -18.58
C VAL A 50 -9.34 -4.49 -18.72
N ARG A 51 -10.47 -3.79 -18.63
CA ARG A 51 -11.79 -4.42 -18.78
C ARG A 51 -12.04 -4.92 -20.20
N ALA A 52 -11.46 -4.29 -21.22
CA ALA A 52 -11.53 -4.78 -22.60
C ALA A 52 -10.69 -6.04 -22.78
N ALA A 53 -9.46 -6.05 -22.26
CA ALA A 53 -8.56 -7.19 -22.28
C ALA A 53 -9.14 -8.39 -21.53
N LEU A 54 -9.72 -8.18 -20.33
CA LEU A 54 -10.40 -9.24 -19.58
C LEU A 54 -11.58 -9.83 -20.38
N ARG A 55 -12.41 -9.00 -21.03
CA ARG A 55 -13.49 -9.47 -21.92
C ARG A 55 -12.94 -10.28 -23.10
N GLY A 56 -11.88 -9.79 -23.74
CA GLY A 56 -11.24 -10.46 -24.88
C GLY A 56 -10.65 -11.82 -24.51
N ALA A 57 -10.10 -11.95 -23.30
CA ALA A 57 -9.55 -13.19 -22.76
C ALA A 57 -10.62 -14.17 -22.23
N GLY A 58 -11.90 -13.81 -22.27
CA GLY A 58 -12.99 -14.62 -21.68
C GLY A 58 -12.98 -14.64 -20.15
N ALA A 59 -12.29 -13.69 -19.52
CA ALA A 59 -12.23 -13.53 -18.07
C ALA A 59 -13.49 -12.88 -17.50
N GLU A 60 -13.83 -13.23 -16.26
CA GLU A 60 -14.87 -12.53 -15.54
C GLU A 60 -14.43 -11.09 -15.26
N VAL A 61 -15.21 -10.12 -15.72
CA VAL A 61 -14.94 -8.70 -15.45
C VAL A 61 -15.63 -8.30 -14.16
N ASN A 62 -14.92 -8.47 -13.06
CA ASN A 62 -15.35 -8.05 -11.72
C ASN A 62 -14.32 -7.10 -11.08
N ALA A 63 -14.69 -6.53 -9.93
CA ALA A 63 -13.87 -5.56 -9.23
C ALA A 63 -12.54 -6.15 -8.76
N ALA A 64 -12.53 -7.40 -8.29
CA ALA A 64 -11.31 -8.07 -7.82
C ALA A 64 -10.28 -8.29 -8.94
N ASN A 65 -10.72 -8.81 -10.10
CA ASN A 65 -9.85 -9.02 -11.25
C ASN A 65 -9.30 -7.69 -11.78
N THR A 66 -10.17 -6.68 -11.92
CA THR A 66 -9.77 -5.33 -12.37
C THR A 66 -8.77 -4.71 -11.38
N LEU A 67 -9.03 -4.84 -10.09
CA LEU A 67 -8.16 -4.32 -9.02
C LEU A 67 -6.78 -4.99 -9.05
N GLY A 68 -6.72 -6.31 -9.20
CA GLY A 68 -5.44 -7.05 -9.30
C GLY A 68 -4.57 -6.57 -10.47
N VAL A 69 -5.17 -6.35 -11.65
CA VAL A 69 -4.44 -5.81 -12.81
C VAL A 69 -3.96 -4.38 -12.54
N MET A 70 -4.86 -3.53 -12.08
CA MET A 70 -4.56 -2.12 -11.84
C MET A 70 -3.50 -1.93 -10.75
N LEU A 71 -3.50 -2.78 -9.72
CA LEU A 71 -2.47 -2.83 -8.69
C LEU A 71 -1.10 -3.18 -9.28
N LYS A 72 -1.05 -4.10 -10.24
CA LYS A 72 0.19 -4.45 -10.94
C LYS A 72 0.71 -3.31 -11.81
N VAL A 73 -0.17 -2.66 -12.57
CA VAL A 73 0.21 -1.47 -13.36
C VAL A 73 0.72 -0.35 -12.44
N PHE A 74 0.02 -0.09 -11.33
CA PHE A 74 0.44 0.85 -10.30
C PHE A 74 1.86 0.58 -9.78
N ARG A 75 2.18 -0.68 -9.46
CA ARG A 75 3.52 -1.05 -8.97
C ARG A 75 4.58 -0.79 -10.02
N ASN A 76 4.32 -1.12 -11.29
CA ASN A 76 5.27 -0.84 -12.36
C ASN A 76 5.53 0.67 -12.54
N VAL A 77 4.48 1.50 -12.56
CA VAL A 77 4.67 2.96 -12.70
C VAL A 77 5.32 3.58 -11.46
N ARG A 78 5.06 3.04 -10.26
CA ARG A 78 5.74 3.45 -9.03
C ARG A 78 7.22 3.12 -9.10
N ASP A 79 7.58 1.92 -9.53
CA ASP A 79 8.96 1.48 -9.61
C ASP A 79 9.74 2.30 -10.65
N ALA A 80 9.12 2.65 -11.79
CA ALA A 80 9.69 3.58 -12.76
C ALA A 80 9.93 5.00 -12.17
N ALA A 81 8.99 5.51 -11.35
CA ALA A 81 9.16 6.79 -10.66
C ALA A 81 10.26 6.75 -9.58
N LEU A 82 10.40 5.62 -8.87
CA LEU A 82 11.46 5.38 -7.89
C LEU A 82 12.85 5.41 -8.54
N GLU A 83 12.98 4.83 -9.73
CA GLU A 83 14.22 4.83 -10.52
C GLU A 83 14.50 6.20 -11.18
N GLY A 84 13.58 7.16 -11.04
CA GLY A 84 13.69 8.51 -11.61
C GLY A 84 13.41 8.57 -13.11
N TYR A 85 12.85 7.50 -13.70
CA TYR A 85 12.47 7.47 -15.11
C TYR A 85 11.18 8.24 -15.39
N ASP A 86 10.28 8.31 -14.40
CA ASP A 86 8.96 8.94 -14.52
C ASP A 86 8.64 9.89 -13.36
N SER A 87 7.59 10.70 -13.55
CA SER A 87 7.05 11.57 -12.49
C SER A 87 6.15 10.80 -11.52
N TRP A 88 5.99 11.35 -10.31
CA TRP A 88 5.06 10.82 -9.31
C TRP A 88 3.57 11.05 -9.62
N GLU A 89 3.22 11.83 -10.65
CA GLU A 89 1.82 12.17 -10.96
C GLU A 89 0.98 10.92 -11.26
N VAL A 90 1.52 10.00 -12.06
CA VAL A 90 0.81 8.78 -12.46
C VAL A 90 0.64 7.83 -11.26
N PRO A 91 1.69 7.45 -10.49
CA PRO A 91 1.51 6.65 -9.27
C PRO A 91 0.53 7.26 -8.26
N VAL A 92 0.53 8.58 -8.08
CA VAL A 92 -0.41 9.29 -7.19
C VAL A 92 -1.85 9.13 -7.68
N ALA A 93 -2.11 9.32 -8.97
CA ALA A 93 -3.44 9.12 -9.54
C ALA A 93 -3.92 7.66 -9.37
N TYR A 94 -3.02 6.68 -9.53
CA TYR A 94 -3.33 5.28 -9.24
C TYR A 94 -3.64 5.04 -7.76
N CYS A 95 -2.95 5.69 -6.83
CA CYS A 95 -3.28 5.60 -5.40
C CYS A 95 -4.72 6.07 -5.13
N ASP A 96 -5.14 7.19 -5.71
CA ASP A 96 -6.51 7.69 -5.57
C ASP A 96 -7.54 6.71 -6.14
N TRP A 97 -7.27 6.16 -7.32
CA TRP A 97 -8.14 5.18 -7.95
C TRP A 97 -8.25 3.90 -7.10
N LEU A 98 -7.12 3.29 -6.72
CA LEU A 98 -7.07 2.06 -5.93
C LEU A 98 -7.80 2.23 -4.60
N THR A 99 -7.51 3.32 -3.90
CA THR A 99 -8.09 3.57 -2.57
C THR A 99 -9.58 3.93 -2.62
N ASN A 100 -10.06 4.51 -3.72
CA ASN A 100 -11.49 4.71 -3.96
C ASN A 100 -12.22 3.38 -4.16
N ILE A 101 -11.66 2.43 -4.93
CA ILE A 101 -12.22 1.08 -5.08
C ILE A 101 -12.23 0.34 -3.73
N CYS A 102 -11.17 0.47 -2.93
CA CYS A 102 -11.12 -0.05 -1.57
C CYS A 102 -12.17 0.58 -0.64
N ASP A 103 -12.35 1.89 -0.68
CA ASP A 103 -13.37 2.60 0.12
C ASP A 103 -14.79 2.10 -0.24
N GLN A 104 -15.05 1.87 -1.53
CA GLN A 104 -16.33 1.31 -2.01
C GLN A 104 -16.59 -0.12 -1.48
N ASN A 105 -15.55 -0.93 -1.32
CA ASN A 105 -15.65 -2.28 -0.72
C ASN A 105 -16.18 -2.24 0.73
N PHE A 106 -15.98 -1.13 1.46
CA PHE A 106 -16.49 -0.93 2.83
C PHE A 106 -17.77 -0.09 2.91
N ALA A 107 -18.00 0.85 1.99
CA ALA A 107 -19.15 1.76 2.03
C ALA A 107 -20.51 1.04 1.84
N GLY A 108 -20.52 -0.16 1.25
CA GLY A 108 -21.72 -0.98 1.10
C GLY A 108 -22.36 -1.48 2.41
N THR A 109 -21.74 -1.24 3.57
CA THR A 109 -22.16 -1.82 4.86
C THR A 109 -23.28 -1.06 5.58
N VAL A 110 -23.63 0.17 5.16
CA VAL A 110 -24.50 1.08 5.95
C VAL A 110 -25.94 1.20 5.39
N GLY A 111 -26.26 0.60 4.25
CA GLY A 111 -27.59 0.64 3.63
C GLY A 111 -28.16 -0.76 3.47
N GLY A 112 -29.13 -1.12 4.33
CA GLY A 112 -29.71 -2.47 4.40
C GLY A 112 -30.29 -3.02 3.09
N GLU A 113 -30.30 -4.35 3.05
CA GLU A 113 -30.88 -5.24 2.02
C GLU A 113 -30.11 -5.38 0.71
N GLY A 114 -29.12 -6.28 0.76
CA GLY A 114 -28.59 -6.94 -0.42
C GLY A 114 -27.45 -7.87 -0.04
N SER A 115 -27.56 -9.14 -0.40
CA SER A 115 -26.47 -10.10 -0.26
C SER A 115 -25.33 -9.67 -1.17
N TRP A 116 -24.33 -8.96 -0.63
CA TRP A 116 -23.17 -8.51 -1.41
C TRP A 116 -21.89 -9.04 -0.75
N ARG A 117 -21.09 -9.72 -1.57
CA ARG A 117 -19.75 -10.21 -1.24
C ARG A 117 -18.85 -9.01 -0.94
N GLN A 118 -17.97 -9.14 0.06
CA GLN A 118 -16.68 -8.46 -0.01
C GLN A 118 -16.03 -8.94 -1.31
N ASP A 119 -15.90 -8.05 -2.29
CA ASP A 119 -15.37 -8.46 -3.60
C ASP A 119 -13.93 -8.95 -3.48
N PHE A 120 -13.21 -8.47 -2.46
CA PHE A 120 -11.87 -8.90 -2.08
C PHE A 120 -11.64 -8.80 -0.55
N PRO A 121 -10.72 -9.60 0.01
CA PRO A 121 -10.51 -9.72 1.45
C PRO A 121 -10.00 -8.43 2.10
N ALA A 122 -10.39 -8.18 3.36
CA ALA A 122 -9.98 -7.00 4.13
C ALA A 122 -8.46 -6.84 4.23
N LEU A 123 -7.72 -7.94 4.28
CA LEU A 123 -6.26 -7.93 4.31
C LEU A 123 -5.67 -7.30 3.03
N ALA A 124 -6.19 -7.66 1.85
CA ALA A 124 -5.76 -7.05 0.59
C ALA A 124 -6.04 -5.54 0.58
N VAL A 125 -7.16 -5.11 1.17
CA VAL A 125 -7.46 -3.68 1.30
C VAL A 125 -6.46 -2.96 2.20
N ALA A 126 -6.11 -3.56 3.35
CA ALA A 126 -5.11 -2.99 4.26
C ALA A 126 -3.75 -2.83 3.55
N SER A 127 -3.32 -3.85 2.82
CA SER A 127 -2.06 -3.82 2.05
C SER A 127 -2.08 -2.75 0.95
N ILE A 128 -3.19 -2.59 0.22
CA ILE A 128 -3.34 -1.52 -0.79
C ILE A 128 -3.25 -0.14 -0.15
N TYR A 129 -3.96 0.10 0.96
CA TYR A 129 -3.83 1.38 1.68
C TYR A 129 -2.39 1.63 2.14
N ALA A 130 -1.70 0.61 2.64
CA ALA A 130 -0.32 0.72 3.10
C ALA A 130 0.64 1.05 1.95
N GLU A 131 0.51 0.37 0.81
CA GLU A 131 1.30 0.65 -0.40
C GLU A 131 1.04 2.05 -0.96
N CYS A 132 -0.22 2.46 -1.06
CA CYS A 132 -0.59 3.81 -1.49
C CYS A 132 -0.05 4.86 -0.52
N GLY A 133 -0.18 4.62 0.79
CA GLY A 133 0.33 5.51 1.83
C GLY A 133 1.84 5.73 1.75
N ARG A 134 2.63 4.66 1.56
CA ARG A 134 4.08 4.77 1.33
C ARG A 134 4.42 5.51 0.04
N THR A 135 3.69 5.22 -1.03
CA THR A 135 3.88 5.86 -2.34
C THR A 135 3.61 7.37 -2.28
N LEU A 136 2.52 7.76 -1.61
CA LEU A 136 2.20 9.17 -1.36
C LEU A 136 3.27 9.86 -0.50
N ALA A 137 3.86 9.16 0.47
CA ALA A 137 4.94 9.71 1.29
C ALA A 137 6.23 9.98 0.47
N LEU A 138 6.54 9.09 -0.48
CA LEU A 138 7.65 9.25 -1.42
C LEU A 138 7.40 10.40 -2.39
N ALA A 139 6.16 10.56 -2.86
CA ALA A 139 5.71 11.66 -3.70
C ALA A 139 5.50 13.00 -2.94
N ASP A 140 5.94 13.11 -1.69
CA ASP A 140 5.77 14.27 -0.79
C ASP A 140 4.30 14.71 -0.56
N CYS A 141 3.33 13.83 -0.82
CA CYS A 141 1.91 14.03 -0.57
C CYS A 141 1.54 13.68 0.89
N LEU A 142 2.21 14.34 1.85
CA LEU A 142 2.23 13.92 3.25
C LEU A 142 0.86 13.81 3.95
N PRO A 143 -0.09 14.74 3.79
CA PRO A 143 -1.41 14.61 4.43
C PRO A 143 -2.17 13.38 3.92
N ALA A 144 -2.14 13.14 2.61
CA ALA A 144 -2.78 11.98 2.00
C ALA A 144 -2.09 10.67 2.42
N ALA A 145 -0.76 10.67 2.48
CA ALA A 145 0.03 9.53 2.98
C ALA A 145 -0.38 9.14 4.40
N ARG A 146 -0.46 10.12 5.32
CA ARG A 146 -0.90 9.91 6.71
C ARG A 146 -2.27 9.25 6.75
N ASP A 147 -3.22 9.80 6.01
CA ASP A 147 -4.61 9.31 6.03
C ASP A 147 -4.70 7.87 5.50
N ARG A 148 -3.95 7.51 4.44
CA ARG A 148 -3.92 6.14 3.90
C ARG A 148 -3.23 5.15 4.81
N LEU A 149 -2.10 5.51 5.42
CA LEU A 149 -1.40 4.64 6.38
C LEU A 149 -2.25 4.41 7.63
N GLN A 150 -2.94 5.44 8.13
CA GLN A 150 -3.87 5.28 9.26
C GLN A 150 -5.04 4.35 8.91
N LYS A 151 -5.63 4.48 7.71
CA LYS A 151 -6.65 3.54 7.22
C LYS A 151 -6.11 2.10 7.18
N ALA A 152 -4.91 1.89 6.66
CA ALA A 152 -4.28 0.57 6.61
C ALA A 152 -4.17 -0.06 8.01
N LEU A 153 -3.60 0.67 8.97
CA LEU A 153 -3.44 0.21 10.35
C LEU A 153 -4.78 -0.08 11.04
N ASN A 154 -5.80 0.74 10.78
CA ASN A 154 -7.15 0.49 11.29
C ASN A 154 -7.71 -0.83 10.75
N VAL A 155 -7.53 -1.12 9.45
CA VAL A 155 -8.00 -2.38 8.86
C VAL A 155 -7.20 -3.56 9.40
N PHE A 156 -5.86 -3.50 9.46
CA PHE A 156 -5.05 -4.56 10.05
C PHE A 156 -5.49 -4.92 11.48
N SER A 157 -5.87 -3.91 12.28
CA SER A 157 -6.28 -4.12 13.67
C SER A 157 -7.58 -4.94 13.86
N ILE A 158 -8.42 -5.02 12.83
CA ILE A 158 -9.71 -5.72 12.87
C ILE A 158 -9.73 -7.03 12.07
N VAL A 159 -8.64 -7.38 11.36
CA VAL A 159 -8.54 -8.64 10.60
C VAL A 159 -8.26 -9.81 11.56
N PRO A 160 -9.14 -10.82 11.65
CA PRO A 160 -8.90 -11.98 12.50
C PRO A 160 -7.63 -12.74 12.09
N GLY A 161 -6.80 -13.14 13.06
CA GLY A 161 -5.56 -13.88 12.80
C GLY A 161 -4.38 -13.02 12.32
N ALA A 162 -4.57 -11.73 12.05
CA ALA A 162 -3.51 -10.82 11.66
C ALA A 162 -2.36 -10.75 12.67
N ALA A 163 -2.67 -10.85 13.98
CA ALA A 163 -1.67 -10.81 15.04
C ALA A 163 -0.86 -12.10 15.18
N SER A 164 -1.25 -13.19 14.52
CA SER A 164 -0.55 -14.49 14.55
C SER A 164 0.18 -14.81 13.25
N ASP A 165 0.00 -14.00 12.21
CA ASP A 165 0.64 -14.17 10.91
C ASP A 165 1.84 -13.22 10.80
N ASP A 166 3.04 -13.78 10.65
CA ASP A 166 4.28 -12.99 10.61
C ASP A 166 4.36 -12.06 9.39
N SER A 167 3.76 -12.43 8.24
CA SER A 167 3.66 -11.56 7.06
C SER A 167 2.81 -10.33 7.35
N VAL A 168 1.65 -10.55 7.97
CA VAL A 168 0.71 -9.47 8.31
C VAL A 168 1.27 -8.57 9.40
N ARG A 169 1.94 -9.16 10.42
CA ARG A 169 2.64 -8.42 11.47
C ARG A 169 3.75 -7.55 10.89
N LEU A 170 4.54 -8.09 9.96
CA LEU A 170 5.61 -7.35 9.29
C LEU A 170 5.05 -6.18 8.46
N GLN A 171 3.96 -6.38 7.73
CA GLN A 171 3.29 -5.30 7.00
C GLN A 171 2.71 -4.23 7.92
N THR A 172 2.13 -4.64 9.05
CA THR A 172 1.61 -3.73 10.08
C THR A 172 2.75 -2.89 10.67
N ALA A 173 3.88 -3.51 11.01
CA ALA A 173 5.07 -2.83 11.51
C ALA A 173 5.63 -1.83 10.49
N SER A 174 5.75 -2.24 9.22
CA SER A 174 6.21 -1.38 8.11
C SER A 174 5.27 -0.18 7.88
N ALA A 175 3.95 -0.39 7.95
CA ALA A 175 2.98 0.68 7.85
C ALA A 175 3.06 1.67 9.03
N ALA A 176 3.25 1.18 10.26
CA ALA A 176 3.43 2.02 11.44
C ALA A 176 4.74 2.83 11.36
N ALA A 177 5.85 2.20 10.96
CA ALA A 177 7.13 2.88 10.71
C ALA A 177 6.97 4.01 9.68
N SER A 178 6.28 3.72 8.58
CA SER A 178 6.01 4.70 7.52
C SER A 178 5.15 5.85 8.03
N LEU A 179 4.14 5.57 8.86
CA LEU A 179 3.31 6.60 9.47
C LEU A 179 4.12 7.47 10.43
N GLY A 180 5.00 6.88 11.23
CA GLY A 180 5.94 7.60 12.09
C GLY A 180 6.81 8.59 11.30
N ARG A 181 7.39 8.16 10.18
CA ARG A 181 8.18 9.03 9.28
C ARG A 181 7.34 10.17 8.70
N VAL A 182 6.12 9.89 8.25
CA VAL A 182 5.20 10.91 7.73
C VAL A 182 4.84 11.92 8.82
N LEU A 183 4.51 11.46 10.02
CA LEU A 183 4.18 12.34 11.16
C LEU A 183 5.36 13.21 11.57
N ARG A 184 6.59 12.67 11.57
CA ARG A 184 7.82 13.44 11.79
C ARG A 184 7.96 14.55 10.75
N ARG A 185 7.80 14.24 9.45
CA ARG A 185 7.88 15.23 8.35
C ARG A 185 6.78 16.29 8.43
N LEU A 186 5.63 15.94 9.01
CA LEU A 186 4.53 16.87 9.30
C LEU A 186 4.72 17.69 10.60
N GLY A 187 5.84 17.50 11.32
CA GLY A 187 6.12 18.19 12.58
C GLY A 187 5.35 17.66 13.79
N SER A 188 4.71 16.48 13.69
CA SER A 188 3.96 15.87 14.78
C SER A 188 4.84 14.88 15.56
N LEU A 189 5.87 15.37 16.25
CA LEU A 189 6.92 14.52 16.86
C LEU A 189 6.39 13.53 17.91
N SER A 190 5.48 13.95 18.79
CA SER A 190 4.88 13.05 19.80
C SER A 190 4.08 11.90 19.15
N ALA A 191 3.32 12.21 18.10
CA ALA A 191 2.59 11.18 17.35
C ALA A 191 3.56 10.26 16.57
N ALA A 192 4.61 10.83 15.99
CA ALA A 192 5.65 10.06 15.32
C ALA A 192 6.32 9.05 16.27
N GLN A 193 6.72 9.52 17.46
CA GLN A 193 7.31 8.68 18.51
C GLN A 193 6.41 7.48 18.86
N ALA A 194 5.11 7.71 19.01
CA ALA A 194 4.16 6.66 19.32
C ALA A 194 4.09 5.58 18.22
N GLU A 195 4.11 5.99 16.94
CA GLU A 195 4.09 5.05 15.81
C GLU A 195 5.41 4.30 15.63
N PHE A 196 6.55 4.98 15.82
CA PHE A 196 7.86 4.32 15.83
C PHE A 196 7.96 3.26 16.94
N LEU A 197 7.46 3.57 18.14
CA LEU A 197 7.46 2.61 19.25
C LEU A 197 6.62 1.37 18.94
N LYS A 198 5.43 1.54 18.35
CA LYS A 198 4.58 0.41 17.91
C LYS A 198 5.30 -0.46 16.88
N ALA A 199 5.95 0.15 15.90
CA ALA A 199 6.70 -0.57 14.88
C ALA A 199 7.89 -1.35 15.49
N LEU A 200 8.66 -0.73 16.40
CA LEU A 200 9.77 -1.39 17.10
C LEU A 200 9.32 -2.59 17.93
N GLN A 201 8.19 -2.46 18.64
CA GLN A 201 7.60 -3.57 19.40
C GLN A 201 7.23 -4.74 18.48
N ALA A 202 6.65 -4.46 17.31
CA ALA A 202 6.32 -5.48 16.34
C ALA A 202 7.56 -6.14 15.73
N TYR A 203 8.60 -5.37 15.38
CA TYR A 203 9.86 -5.92 14.86
C TYR A 203 10.62 -6.78 15.88
N ALA A 204 10.57 -6.44 17.17
CA ALA A 204 11.26 -7.20 18.22
C ALA A 204 10.77 -8.65 18.35
N GLU A 205 9.55 -8.93 17.88
CA GLU A 205 8.92 -10.24 17.93
C GLU A 205 8.91 -10.96 16.57
N LEU A 206 9.61 -10.41 15.58
CA LEU A 206 9.78 -10.98 14.24
C LEU A 206 11.25 -11.37 14.01
N PRO A 207 11.54 -12.29 13.07
CA PRO A 207 12.91 -12.51 12.63
C PRO A 207 13.55 -11.18 12.23
N THR A 208 14.76 -10.92 12.73
CA THR A 208 15.51 -9.68 12.47
C THR A 208 15.58 -9.41 10.98
N THR A 209 15.17 -8.20 10.60
CA THR A 209 15.39 -7.63 9.28
C THR A 209 16.72 -6.86 9.28
N ASP A 210 17.43 -6.85 8.16
CA ASP A 210 18.73 -6.16 8.04
C ASP A 210 18.61 -4.64 8.29
N ASP A 211 17.42 -4.07 8.10
CA ASP A 211 17.14 -2.64 8.25
C ASP A 211 16.84 -2.20 9.70
N LEU A 212 16.71 -3.15 10.65
CA LEU A 212 16.33 -2.82 12.04
C LEU A 212 17.28 -1.81 12.73
N PRO A 213 18.62 -1.89 12.56
CA PRO A 213 19.53 -0.92 13.17
C PRO A 213 19.33 0.52 12.65
N GLU A 214 19.10 0.70 11.35
CA GLU A 214 18.82 2.02 10.77
C GLU A 214 17.51 2.58 11.32
N PHE A 215 16.48 1.73 11.38
CA PHE A 215 15.18 2.11 11.92
C PHE A 215 15.25 2.52 13.40
N ILE A 216 16.07 1.85 14.21
CA ILE A 216 16.33 2.26 15.60
C ILE A 216 17.00 3.65 15.65
N GLY A 217 17.94 3.92 14.73
CA GLY A 217 18.57 5.24 14.59
C GLY A 217 17.54 6.34 14.32
N GLU A 218 16.62 6.11 13.38
CA GLU A 218 15.54 7.06 13.08
C GLU A 218 14.66 7.37 14.29
N PHE A 219 14.35 6.37 15.11
CA PHE A 219 13.58 6.56 16.34
C PHE A 219 14.34 7.41 17.35
N CYS A 220 15.64 7.15 17.56
CA CYS A 220 16.49 7.96 18.44
C CYS A 220 16.55 9.42 18.01
N ASP A 221 16.61 9.70 16.71
CA ASP A 221 16.58 11.08 16.18
C ASP A 221 15.28 11.81 16.54
N VAL A 222 14.14 11.10 16.50
CA VAL A 222 12.83 11.67 16.87
C VAL A 222 12.78 11.99 18.35
N LEU A 223 13.32 11.11 19.21
CA LEU A 223 13.41 11.37 20.64
C LEU A 223 14.24 12.62 20.93
N ALA A 224 15.41 12.75 20.30
CA ALA A 224 16.28 13.91 20.47
C ALA A 224 15.62 15.22 20.02
N GLN A 225 14.82 15.19 18.95
CA GLN A 225 14.08 16.37 18.47
C GLN A 225 12.92 16.73 19.41
N ALA A 226 12.18 15.75 19.92
CA ALA A 226 11.07 15.99 20.83
C ALA A 226 11.55 16.58 22.17
N GLU A 227 12.67 16.09 22.73
CA GLU A 227 13.28 16.66 23.94
C GLU A 227 13.78 18.10 23.72
N GLY A 228 14.14 18.47 22.49
CA GLY A 228 14.52 19.84 22.15
C GLY A 228 13.35 20.82 22.11
N GLU A 229 12.15 20.38 21.69
CA GLU A 229 10.93 21.20 21.67
C GLU A 229 10.39 21.48 23.08
N ASP A 230 10.48 20.51 23.99
CA ASP A 230 10.04 20.67 25.38
C ASP A 230 10.92 21.64 26.20
N LEU A 231 12.12 21.98 25.70
CA LEU A 231 13.10 22.85 26.35
C LEU A 231 13.17 24.27 25.76
N SER A 232 12.43 24.57 24.68
CA SER A 232 12.41 25.88 23.99
C SER A 232 11.18 26.71 24.31
#